data_AF-A0A2A3U1T2-F1
#
_entry.id   AF-A0A2A3U1T2-F1
#
_cell.length_a   1.000
_cell.length_b   1.000
_cell.length_c   1.000
_cell.angle_alpha   90.00
_cell.angle_beta   90.00
_cell.angle_gamma   90.00
#
_symmetry.space_group_name_H-M   'P 1'
#
loop_
_entity.id
_entity.type
_entity.pdbx_description
1 polymer ?
#
loop_
_entity_poly.entity_id
_entity_poly.type
_entity_poly.pdbx_seq_one_letter_code
_entity_poly.pdbx_strand_id
1 'polypeptide(L)'
;MKKVVILGSNGQIARIVEHRILTEADLADVELTLFLRQADRLANLADNPRVTVVEGDITDAQAVANVIAGQDIVVIGMVDHTPDNVITKNVIAGMHLHQVTRVLATNVLGLYHEVGGEFGRWNAEMIGAGMASARQADQLLAASDLDYTTLRLPWLNDRDEVAYTITTHDQPYDGVSGSRQSVADVMIKLISQPTLYQRESIGMANPATQGQNRPVY
;
A
#
# COMPACT_ATOMS: atom_id res chain seq x y z
N MET A 1 3.15 -3.97 21.90
CA MET A 1 2.86 -4.74 20.69
C MET A 1 2.13 -3.80 19.74
N LYS A 2 2.60 -3.70 18.50
CA LYS A 2 2.07 -2.80 17.48
C LYS A 2 1.03 -3.54 16.64
N LYS A 3 -0.17 -3.01 16.53
CA LYS A 3 -1.29 -3.63 15.82
C LYS A 3 -1.43 -3.04 14.42
N VAL A 4 -1.33 -3.90 13.42
CA VAL A 4 -1.37 -3.50 12.02
C VAL A 4 -2.54 -4.22 11.35
N VAL A 5 -3.47 -3.46 10.78
CA VAL A 5 -4.51 -4.02 9.91
C VAL A 5 -4.11 -3.89 8.45
N ILE A 6 -4.21 -4.97 7.68
CA ILE A 6 -4.01 -4.96 6.23
C ILE A 6 -5.37 -5.14 5.55
N LEU A 7 -5.86 -4.10 4.88
CA LEU A 7 -7.09 -4.16 4.09
C LEU A 7 -6.75 -4.66 2.68
N GLY A 8 -7.37 -5.78 2.27
CA GLY A 8 -7.00 -6.46 1.03
C GLY A 8 -5.84 -7.45 1.20
N SER A 9 -5.80 -8.15 2.33
CA SER A 9 -4.66 -8.99 2.76
C SER A 9 -4.25 -10.12 1.79
N ASN A 10 -5.10 -10.57 0.87
CA ASN A 10 -4.72 -11.68 -0.02
C ASN A 10 -3.89 -11.28 -1.26
N GLY A 11 -3.40 -10.05 -1.32
CA GLY A 11 -2.54 -9.56 -2.42
C GLY A 11 -1.14 -10.19 -2.40
N GLN A 12 -0.46 -10.23 -3.56
CA GLN A 12 0.88 -10.83 -3.66
C GLN A 12 1.91 -10.11 -2.77
N ILE A 13 1.88 -8.77 -2.73
CA ILE A 13 2.75 -7.99 -1.83
C ILE A 13 2.35 -8.19 -0.37
N ALA A 14 1.04 -8.19 -0.07
CA ALA A 14 0.52 -8.37 1.29
C ALA A 14 1.00 -9.70 1.89
N ARG A 15 0.96 -10.80 1.13
CA ARG A 15 1.49 -12.10 1.57
C ARG A 15 2.99 -12.08 1.88
N ILE A 16 3.79 -11.30 1.14
CA ILE A 16 5.22 -11.14 1.44
C ILE A 16 5.39 -10.35 2.74
N VAL A 17 4.63 -9.26 2.92
CA VAL A 17 4.65 -8.45 4.15
C VAL A 17 4.20 -9.26 5.37
N GLU A 18 3.11 -10.01 5.25
CA GLU A 18 2.62 -10.95 6.26
C GLU A 18 3.70 -11.95 6.66
N HIS A 19 4.32 -12.61 5.68
CA HIS A 19 5.38 -13.58 5.93
C HIS A 19 6.56 -12.95 6.67
N ARG A 20 7.04 -11.78 6.23
CA ARG A 20 8.15 -11.07 6.86
C ARG A 20 7.83 -10.66 8.30
N ILE A 21 6.66 -10.08 8.56
CA ILE A 21 6.19 -9.74 9.93
C ILE A 21 6.16 -10.98 10.84
N LEU A 22 5.74 -12.13 10.30
CA LEU A 22 5.59 -13.34 11.08
C LEU A 22 6.91 -14.11 11.30
N THR A 23 7.97 -13.79 10.56
CA THR A 23 9.24 -14.55 10.59
C THR A 23 10.47 -13.75 11.00
N GLU A 24 10.49 -12.43 10.81
CA GLU A 24 11.61 -11.59 11.19
C GLU A 24 11.57 -11.25 12.68
N ALA A 25 12.70 -11.43 13.37
CA ALA A 25 12.80 -11.23 14.82
C ALA A 25 12.51 -9.79 15.25
N ASP A 26 12.93 -8.81 14.45
CA ASP A 26 12.73 -7.38 14.72
C ASP A 26 11.25 -6.94 14.58
N LEU A 27 10.38 -7.83 14.08
CA LEU A 27 8.93 -7.62 13.94
C LEU A 27 8.13 -8.53 14.89
N ALA A 28 8.79 -9.19 15.84
CA ALA A 28 8.15 -10.10 16.78
C ALA A 28 7.07 -9.43 17.65
N ASP A 29 7.13 -8.11 17.83
CA ASP A 29 6.17 -7.30 18.59
C ASP A 29 5.00 -6.78 17.75
N VAL A 30 4.92 -7.13 16.46
CA VAL A 30 3.82 -6.76 15.55
C VAL A 30 2.75 -7.86 15.54
N GLU A 31 1.50 -7.44 15.71
CA GLU A 31 0.29 -8.24 15.53
C GLU A 31 -0.43 -7.82 14.25
N LEU A 32 -0.92 -8.80 13.50
CA LEU A 32 -1.61 -8.61 12.22
C LEU A 32 -3.11 -8.83 12.36
N THR A 33 -3.88 -7.90 11.82
CA THR A 33 -5.29 -8.12 11.49
C THR A 33 -5.44 -8.14 9.97
N LEU A 34 -5.87 -9.28 9.42
CA LEU A 34 -5.94 -9.52 7.98
C LEU A 34 -7.40 -9.42 7.51
N PHE A 35 -7.74 -8.33 6.85
CA PHE A 35 -9.11 -8.04 6.39
C PHE A 35 -9.26 -8.29 4.89
N LEU A 36 -10.15 -9.21 4.53
CA LEU A 36 -10.37 -9.64 3.15
C LEU A 36 -11.74 -10.28 2.95
N ARG A 37 -12.19 -10.34 1.70
CA ARG A 37 -13.28 -11.23 1.28
C ARG A 37 -12.75 -12.66 1.16
N GLN A 38 -13.60 -13.65 1.44
CA GLN A 38 -13.25 -15.08 1.38
C GLN A 38 -12.03 -15.37 2.26
N ALA A 39 -12.21 -15.19 3.58
CA ALA A 39 -11.15 -15.29 4.58
C ALA A 39 -10.46 -16.67 4.60
N ASP A 40 -11.16 -17.72 4.16
CA ASP A 40 -10.63 -19.07 4.02
C ASP A 40 -9.36 -19.15 3.16
N ARG A 41 -9.12 -18.17 2.28
CA ARG A 41 -7.88 -18.08 1.49
C ARG A 41 -6.62 -17.84 2.32
N LEU A 42 -6.78 -17.44 3.58
CA LEU A 42 -5.71 -17.25 4.57
C LEU A 42 -5.89 -18.16 5.80
N ALA A 43 -6.66 -19.25 5.68
CA ALA A 43 -6.90 -20.19 6.78
C ALA A 43 -5.61 -20.77 7.39
N ASN A 44 -4.54 -20.89 6.59
CA ASN A 44 -3.23 -21.34 7.05
C ASN A 44 -2.56 -20.39 8.07
N LEU A 45 -3.03 -19.15 8.20
CA LEU A 45 -2.53 -18.18 9.17
C LEU A 45 -3.41 -18.07 10.42
N ALA A 46 -4.60 -18.67 10.42
CA ALA A 46 -5.60 -18.49 11.48
C ALA A 46 -5.15 -19.02 12.86
N ASP A 47 -4.26 -20.02 12.89
CA ASP A 47 -3.74 -20.59 14.14
C ASP A 47 -2.51 -19.82 14.68
N ASN A 48 -2.02 -18.80 13.96
CA ASN A 48 -0.89 -18.01 14.43
C ASN A 48 -1.35 -17.04 15.54
N PRO A 49 -0.72 -17.06 16.74
CA PRO A 49 -1.16 -16.23 17.86
C PRO A 49 -1.02 -14.72 17.63
N ARG A 50 -0.28 -14.29 16.59
CA ARG A 50 -0.12 -12.89 16.20
C ARG A 50 -1.01 -12.49 15.02
N VAL A 51 -1.94 -13.34 14.59
CA VAL A 51 -2.80 -13.08 13.42
C VAL A 51 -4.27 -13.18 13.81
N THR A 52 -5.04 -12.17 13.44
CA THR A 52 -6.50 -12.20 13.43
C THR A 52 -6.99 -12.10 11.99
N VAL A 53 -7.66 -13.12 11.47
CA VAL A 53 -8.27 -13.06 10.13
C VAL A 53 -9.72 -12.62 10.25
N VAL A 54 -10.11 -11.57 9.52
CA VAL A 54 -11.46 -10.99 9.54
C VAL A 54 -12.04 -11.00 8.13
N GLU A 55 -13.15 -11.69 7.96
CA GLU A 55 -13.90 -11.64 6.71
C GLU A 55 -14.70 -10.34 6.62
N GLY A 56 -14.58 -9.63 5.51
CA GLY A 56 -15.40 -8.45 5.22
C GLY A 56 -15.14 -7.82 3.86
N ASP A 57 -16.02 -6.89 3.48
CA ASP A 57 -15.88 -6.08 2.27
C ASP A 57 -15.35 -4.70 2.62
N ILE A 58 -14.31 -4.25 1.92
CA ILE A 58 -13.69 -2.95 2.13
C ILE A 58 -14.58 -1.78 1.69
N THR A 59 -15.61 -2.06 0.89
CA THR A 59 -16.63 -1.07 0.51
C THR A 59 -17.72 -0.92 1.56
N ASP A 60 -17.78 -1.78 2.57
CA ASP A 60 -18.68 -1.67 3.73
C ASP A 60 -18.05 -0.78 4.82
N ALA A 61 -18.63 0.40 5.03
CA ALA A 61 -18.14 1.37 5.99
C ALA A 61 -18.10 0.85 7.44
N GLN A 62 -19.09 0.05 7.84
CA GLN A 62 -19.16 -0.47 9.21
C GLN A 62 -18.13 -1.58 9.42
N ALA A 63 -17.95 -2.46 8.43
CA ALA A 63 -16.92 -3.49 8.48
C ALA A 63 -15.52 -2.89 8.57
N VAL A 64 -15.23 -1.85 7.76
CA VAL A 64 -13.95 -1.13 7.78
C VAL A 64 -13.74 -0.41 9.12
N ALA A 65 -14.74 0.30 9.65
CA ALA A 65 -14.61 0.96 10.96
C ALA A 65 -14.31 -0.05 12.07
N ASN A 66 -15.07 -1.15 12.12
CA ASN A 66 -14.92 -2.18 13.15
C ASN A 66 -13.51 -2.80 13.16
N VAL A 67 -12.92 -3.06 11.99
CA VAL A 67 -11.59 -3.69 11.92
C VAL A 67 -10.45 -2.70 12.22
N ILE A 68 -10.67 -1.40 12.01
CA ILE A 68 -9.74 -0.32 12.34
C ILE A 68 -9.69 -0.04 13.85
N ALA A 69 -10.75 -0.36 14.59
CA ALA A 69 -10.83 -0.11 16.02
C ALA A 69 -9.64 -0.70 16.79
N GLY A 70 -8.87 0.17 17.47
CA GLY A 70 -7.73 -0.22 18.30
C GLY A 70 -6.48 -0.66 17.54
N GLN A 71 -6.40 -0.41 16.23
CA GLN A 71 -5.20 -0.60 15.42
C GLN A 71 -4.24 0.59 15.58
N ASP A 72 -2.94 0.36 15.42
CA ASP A 72 -1.94 1.43 15.41
C ASP A 72 -1.66 1.92 13.98
N ILE A 73 -1.71 1.01 12.99
CA ILE A 73 -1.43 1.30 11.57
C ILE A 73 -2.46 0.62 10.69
N VAL A 74 -3.01 1.37 9.74
CA VAL A 74 -3.87 0.85 8.67
C VAL A 74 -3.08 0.76 7.37
N VAL A 75 -3.06 -0.41 6.74
CA VAL A 75 -2.48 -0.62 5.41
C VAL A 75 -3.60 -0.84 4.40
N ILE A 76 -3.69 0.01 3.37
CA ILE A 76 -4.56 -0.21 2.20
C ILE A 76 -3.72 -0.91 1.13
N GLY A 77 -3.88 -2.22 1.00
CA GLY A 77 -3.10 -3.08 0.11
C GLY A 77 -3.57 -3.12 -1.35
N MET A 78 -4.40 -2.15 -1.76
CA MET A 78 -4.90 -2.03 -3.12
C MET A 78 -5.05 -0.55 -3.50
N VAL A 79 -5.10 -0.29 -4.80
CA VAL A 79 -5.42 1.05 -5.32
C VAL A 79 -6.92 1.22 -5.38
N ASP A 80 -7.42 2.32 -4.82
CA ASP A 80 -8.84 2.64 -4.85
C ASP A 80 -9.24 3.18 -6.22
N HIS A 81 -9.71 2.27 -7.08
CA HIS A 81 -10.25 2.60 -8.39
C HIS A 81 -11.77 2.74 -8.42
N THR A 82 -12.47 2.74 -7.27
CA THR A 82 -13.93 2.90 -7.31
C THR A 82 -14.30 4.29 -7.84
N PRO A 83 -15.43 4.44 -8.55
CA PRO A 83 -15.80 5.73 -9.15
C PRO A 83 -15.94 6.89 -8.17
N ASP A 84 -16.18 6.59 -6.89
CA ASP A 84 -16.42 7.53 -5.80
C ASP A 84 -15.35 7.47 -4.69
N ASN A 85 -14.30 6.68 -4.86
CA ASN A 85 -13.28 6.39 -3.84
C ASN A 85 -13.86 5.98 -2.47
N VAL A 86 -14.90 5.12 -2.48
CA VAL A 86 -15.57 4.64 -1.26
C VAL A 86 -14.60 3.97 -0.29
N ILE A 87 -13.58 3.27 -0.81
CA ILE A 87 -12.59 2.57 0.02
C ILE A 87 -11.81 3.59 0.84
N THR A 88 -11.25 4.61 0.18
CA THR A 88 -10.46 5.65 0.82
C THR A 88 -11.30 6.43 1.83
N LYS A 89 -12.55 6.77 1.47
CA LYS A 89 -13.48 7.46 2.36
C LYS A 89 -13.84 6.64 3.60
N ASN A 90 -14.11 5.34 3.44
CA ASN A 90 -14.41 4.44 4.55
C ASN A 90 -13.23 4.33 5.51
N VAL A 91 -12.01 4.22 4.98
CA VAL A 91 -10.79 4.17 5.81
C VAL A 91 -10.62 5.46 6.59
N ILE A 92 -10.69 6.62 5.94
CA ILE A 92 -10.57 7.92 6.61
C ILE A 92 -11.62 8.05 7.73
N ALA A 93 -12.90 7.76 7.42
CA ALA A 93 -13.97 7.85 8.39
C ALA A 93 -13.81 6.89 9.58
N GLY A 94 -13.42 5.64 9.32
CA GLY A 94 -13.16 4.64 10.37
C GLY A 94 -11.97 5.01 11.25
N MET A 95 -10.90 5.54 10.66
CA MET A 95 -9.74 6.05 11.38
C MET A 95 -10.09 7.23 12.28
N HIS A 96 -10.86 8.20 11.78
CA HIS A 96 -11.36 9.32 12.60
C HIS A 96 -12.24 8.85 13.75
N LEU A 97 -13.15 7.91 13.49
CA LEU A 97 -14.04 7.37 14.52
C LEU A 97 -13.27 6.71 15.67
N HIS A 98 -12.18 6.02 15.35
CA HIS A 98 -11.38 5.26 16.32
C HIS A 98 -10.08 5.95 16.74
N GLN A 99 -9.88 7.21 16.34
CA GLN A 99 -8.71 8.02 16.67
C GLN A 99 -7.37 7.36 16.26
N VAL A 100 -7.39 6.58 15.17
CA VAL A 100 -6.19 6.00 14.56
C VAL A 100 -5.67 6.98 13.53
N THR A 101 -4.37 7.31 13.54
CA THR A 101 -3.84 8.37 12.66
C THR A 101 -2.97 7.85 11.52
N ARG A 102 -2.31 6.69 11.67
CA ARG A 102 -1.32 6.21 10.70
C ARG A 102 -1.93 5.34 9.61
N VAL A 103 -1.81 5.76 8.34
CA VAL A 103 -2.24 4.98 7.17
C VAL A 103 -1.16 4.88 6.10
N LEU A 104 -0.94 3.67 5.60
CA LEU A 104 -0.07 3.36 4.47
C LEU A 104 -0.96 2.93 3.29
N ALA A 105 -0.98 3.72 2.22
CA ALA A 105 -1.84 3.46 1.08
C ALA A 105 -1.01 3.13 -0.17
N THR A 106 -1.21 1.95 -0.76
CA THR A 106 -0.62 1.67 -2.07
C THR A 106 -1.35 2.43 -3.16
N ASN A 107 -0.60 3.02 -4.09
CA ASN A 107 -1.12 3.68 -5.28
C ASN A 107 -0.19 3.39 -6.47
N VAL A 108 -0.44 3.98 -7.64
CA VAL A 108 0.33 3.74 -8.87
C VAL A 108 1.30 4.87 -9.19
N LEU A 109 2.36 4.59 -9.93
CA LEU A 109 3.20 5.63 -10.56
C LEU A 109 2.38 6.54 -11.51
N GLY A 110 2.80 7.79 -11.66
CA GLY A 110 2.25 8.72 -12.66
C GLY A 110 1.10 9.61 -12.17
N LEU A 111 0.81 9.61 -10.86
CA LEU A 111 -0.26 10.42 -10.26
C LEU A 111 -0.05 11.91 -10.53
N TYR A 112 1.19 12.37 -10.52
CA TYR A 112 1.58 13.77 -10.62
C TYR A 112 2.27 14.10 -11.95
N HIS A 113 2.12 13.22 -12.95
CA HIS A 113 2.85 13.31 -14.22
C HIS A 113 4.38 13.29 -14.05
N GLU A 114 4.84 12.62 -13.00
CA GLU A 114 6.24 12.53 -12.58
C GLU A 114 7.07 11.52 -13.40
N VAL A 115 6.40 10.73 -14.25
CA VAL A 115 7.04 9.71 -15.10
C VAL A 115 7.25 10.29 -16.48
N GLY A 116 8.51 10.58 -16.81
CA GLY A 116 8.90 11.21 -18.07
C GLY A 116 9.16 10.25 -19.22
N GLY A 117 9.50 10.83 -20.38
CA GLY A 117 9.97 10.10 -21.56
C GLY A 117 8.91 9.24 -22.25
N GLU A 118 9.39 8.37 -23.14
CA GLU A 118 8.55 7.45 -23.91
C GLU A 118 7.83 6.44 -23.02
N PHE A 119 8.47 6.00 -21.92
CA PHE A 119 7.79 5.17 -20.93
C PHE A 119 6.63 5.90 -20.27
N GLY A 120 6.79 7.18 -19.88
CA GLY A 120 5.70 7.98 -19.31
C GLY A 120 4.50 8.10 -20.23
N ARG A 121 4.73 8.36 -21.54
CA ARG A 121 3.68 8.37 -22.56
C ARG A 121 2.95 7.02 -22.64
N TRP A 122 3.70 5.92 -22.75
CA TRP A 122 3.13 4.58 -22.83
C TRP A 122 2.38 4.19 -21.55
N ASN A 123 2.93 4.53 -20.38
CA ASN A 123 2.28 4.28 -19.10
C ASN A 123 0.92 4.97 -19.04
N ALA A 124 0.87 6.26 -19.41
CA ALA A 124 -0.39 7.01 -19.45
C ALA A 124 -1.44 6.38 -20.39
N GLU A 125 -1.03 5.78 -21.50
CA GLU A 125 -1.92 5.03 -22.41
C GLU A 125 -2.43 3.73 -21.79
N MET A 126 -1.60 3.02 -21.03
CA MET A 126 -1.95 1.72 -20.46
C MET A 126 -2.83 1.83 -19.22
N ILE A 127 -2.55 2.77 -18.31
CA ILE A 127 -3.26 2.88 -17.03
C ILE A 127 -4.25 4.05 -16.97
N GLY A 128 -4.37 4.83 -18.05
CA GLY A 128 -5.12 6.10 -18.08
C GLY A 128 -6.57 6.03 -17.58
N ALA A 129 -7.27 4.92 -17.84
CA ALA A 129 -8.67 4.75 -17.40
C ALA A 129 -8.84 4.75 -15.87
N GLY A 130 -7.84 4.27 -15.12
CA GLY A 130 -7.87 4.20 -13.64
C GLY A 130 -7.21 5.38 -12.93
N MET A 131 -6.57 6.28 -13.68
CA MET A 131 -5.76 7.36 -13.09
C MET A 131 -6.58 8.44 -12.39
N ALA A 132 -7.79 8.73 -12.86
CA ALA A 132 -8.63 9.76 -12.26
C ALA A 132 -9.03 9.38 -10.82
N SER A 133 -9.54 8.17 -10.61
CA SER A 133 -9.88 7.66 -9.28
C SER A 133 -8.65 7.46 -8.40
N ALA A 134 -7.54 6.99 -8.96
CA ALA A 134 -6.28 6.84 -8.22
C ALA A 134 -5.73 8.17 -7.69
N ARG A 135 -5.79 9.26 -8.49
CA ARG A 135 -5.43 10.61 -8.05
C ARG A 135 -6.40 11.14 -6.99
N GLN A 136 -7.69 10.91 -7.17
CA GLN A 136 -8.69 11.38 -6.22
C GLN A 136 -8.55 10.67 -4.85
N ALA A 137 -8.23 9.38 -4.82
CA ALA A 137 -7.92 8.66 -3.59
C ALA A 137 -6.72 9.30 -2.85
N ASP A 138 -5.65 9.59 -3.57
CA ASP A 138 -4.46 10.26 -3.01
C ASP A 138 -4.79 11.67 -2.49
N GLN A 139 -5.56 12.45 -3.24
CA GLN A 139 -6.01 13.78 -2.83
C GLN A 139 -6.89 13.74 -1.57
N LEU A 140 -7.75 12.74 -1.42
CA LEU A 140 -8.56 12.54 -0.21
C LEU A 140 -7.69 12.28 1.02
N LEU A 141 -6.66 11.44 0.88
CA LEU A 141 -5.69 11.22 1.96
C LEU A 141 -4.88 12.48 2.27
N ALA A 142 -4.40 13.18 1.25
CA ALA A 142 -3.62 14.42 1.40
C ALA A 142 -4.43 15.55 2.06
N ALA A 143 -5.72 15.64 1.75
CA ALA A 143 -6.64 16.60 2.36
C ALA A 143 -7.09 16.21 3.78
N SER A 144 -6.79 15.00 4.23
CA SER A 144 -7.07 14.56 5.60
C SER A 144 -6.04 15.09 6.61
N ASP A 145 -6.37 14.96 7.89
CA ASP A 145 -5.47 15.21 9.03
C ASP A 145 -4.67 13.95 9.43
N LEU A 146 -4.80 12.84 8.70
CA LEU A 146 -4.11 11.59 9.00
C LEU A 146 -2.61 11.67 8.68
N ASP A 147 -1.83 10.86 9.38
CA ASP A 147 -0.42 10.59 9.12
C ASP A 147 -0.31 9.60 7.95
N TYR A 148 -0.71 10.04 6.75
CA TYR A 148 -0.72 9.17 5.58
C TYR A 148 0.69 8.99 4.99
N THR A 149 0.92 7.86 4.34
CA THR A 149 1.98 7.72 3.33
C THR A 149 1.38 7.04 2.12
N THR A 150 1.39 7.71 0.97
CA THR A 150 1.06 7.07 -0.30
C THR A 150 2.31 6.43 -0.88
N LEU A 151 2.25 5.15 -1.22
CA LEU A 151 3.32 4.41 -1.89
C LEU A 151 2.94 4.17 -3.36
N ARG A 152 3.49 4.98 -4.27
CA ARG A 152 3.29 4.91 -5.72
C ARG A 152 4.16 3.80 -6.30
N LEU A 153 3.53 2.67 -6.62
CA LEU A 153 4.17 1.46 -7.10
C LEU A 153 4.58 1.55 -8.57
N PRO A 154 5.71 0.94 -8.97
CA PRO A 154 6.13 0.84 -10.35
C PRO A 154 5.41 -0.32 -11.04
N TRP A 155 5.77 -0.65 -12.28
CA TRP A 155 5.35 -1.93 -12.85
C TRP A 155 6.03 -3.10 -12.13
N LEU A 156 5.22 -4.02 -11.60
CA LEU A 156 5.70 -5.04 -10.67
C LEU A 156 6.21 -6.30 -11.39
N ASN A 157 7.30 -6.86 -10.87
CA ASN A 157 7.83 -8.16 -11.26
C ASN A 157 8.10 -9.06 -10.03
N ASP A 158 8.51 -10.31 -10.29
CA ASP A 158 8.76 -11.33 -9.27
C ASP A 158 10.25 -11.68 -9.13
N ARG A 159 11.14 -10.74 -9.48
CA ARG A 159 12.57 -10.91 -9.27
C ARG A 159 12.87 -11.06 -7.78
N ASP A 160 13.75 -12.02 -7.47
CA ASP A 160 14.23 -12.24 -6.10
C ASP A 160 15.31 -11.21 -5.75
N GLU A 161 14.91 -9.95 -5.63
CA GLU A 161 15.79 -8.83 -5.32
C GLU A 161 15.08 -7.81 -4.43
N VAL A 162 15.85 -7.15 -3.57
CA VAL A 162 15.46 -5.91 -2.90
C VAL A 162 16.35 -4.80 -3.48
N ALA A 163 15.87 -4.18 -4.55
CA ALA A 163 16.56 -3.12 -5.28
C ALA A 163 15.56 -2.02 -5.63
N TYR A 164 15.72 -0.86 -5.00
CA TYR A 164 14.90 0.32 -5.28
C TYR A 164 15.55 1.61 -4.82
N THR A 165 15.09 2.71 -5.40
CA THR A 165 15.23 4.06 -4.86
C THR A 165 13.86 4.62 -4.46
N ILE A 166 13.84 5.65 -3.63
CA ILE A 166 12.63 6.38 -3.24
C ILE A 166 12.66 7.76 -3.89
N THR A 167 11.52 8.19 -4.42
CA THR A 167 11.31 9.56 -4.92
C THR A 167 10.16 10.22 -4.16
N THR A 168 10.25 11.51 -3.86
CA THR A 168 9.14 12.26 -3.24
C THR A 168 8.16 12.78 -4.29
N HIS A 169 7.09 13.46 -3.86
CA HIS A 169 6.08 14.05 -4.73
C HIS A 169 6.69 14.93 -5.83
N ASP A 170 7.63 15.81 -5.46
CA ASP A 170 8.22 16.81 -6.37
C ASP A 170 9.42 16.31 -7.17
N GLN A 171 9.77 15.03 -7.04
CA GLN A 171 10.91 14.43 -7.73
C GLN A 171 10.47 13.63 -8.97
N PRO A 172 11.25 13.66 -10.06
CA PRO A 172 11.05 12.74 -11.18
C PRO A 172 11.08 11.29 -10.69
N TYR A 173 10.19 10.45 -11.24
CA TYR A 173 10.18 9.03 -10.93
C TYR A 173 11.40 8.34 -11.53
N ASP A 174 12.11 7.54 -10.73
CA ASP A 174 13.40 6.94 -11.11
C ASP A 174 13.31 5.41 -11.21
N GLY A 175 13.04 4.94 -12.42
CA GLY A 175 12.83 3.54 -12.77
C GLY A 175 11.47 3.29 -13.43
N VAL A 176 11.33 2.14 -14.10
CA VAL A 176 10.07 1.73 -14.74
C VAL A 176 9.42 0.53 -14.04
N SER A 177 10.23 -0.32 -13.41
CA SER A 177 9.79 -1.55 -12.77
C SER A 177 10.42 -1.74 -11.39
N GLY A 178 9.81 -2.60 -10.58
CA GLY A 178 10.33 -3.00 -9.27
C GLY A 178 9.78 -4.35 -8.84
N SER A 179 10.54 -5.09 -8.04
CA SER A 179 10.10 -6.38 -7.51
C SER A 179 9.06 -6.22 -6.41
N ARG A 180 8.16 -7.20 -6.28
CA ARG A 180 7.23 -7.25 -5.12
C ARG A 180 7.97 -7.38 -3.78
N GLN A 181 9.17 -7.97 -3.80
CA GLN A 181 10.08 -8.02 -2.65
C GLN A 181 10.55 -6.62 -2.23
N SER A 182 10.94 -5.76 -3.19
CA SER A 182 11.28 -4.36 -2.93
C SER A 182 10.11 -3.57 -2.35
N VAL A 183 8.89 -3.77 -2.87
CA VAL A 183 7.70 -3.12 -2.32
C VAL A 183 7.45 -3.56 -0.89
N ALA A 184 7.51 -4.86 -0.61
CA ALA A 184 7.35 -5.40 0.73
C ALA A 184 8.42 -4.81 1.68
N ASP A 185 9.66 -4.64 1.23
CA ASP A 185 10.71 -4.00 2.03
C ASP A 185 10.40 -2.55 2.42
N VAL A 186 9.87 -1.74 1.49
CA VAL A 186 9.41 -0.39 1.80
C VAL A 186 8.28 -0.44 2.85
N MET A 187 7.30 -1.32 2.66
CA MET A 187 6.18 -1.49 3.60
C MET A 187 6.65 -1.89 5.01
N ILE A 188 7.59 -2.83 5.10
CA ILE A 188 8.17 -3.25 6.38
C ILE A 188 8.90 -2.09 7.07
N LYS A 189 9.66 -1.27 6.32
CA LYS A 189 10.30 -0.07 6.88
C LYS A 189 9.28 0.94 7.41
N LEU A 190 8.21 1.19 6.67
CA LEU A 190 7.12 2.09 7.07
C LEU A 190 6.37 1.59 8.31
N ILE A 191 6.13 0.28 8.41
CA ILE A 191 5.51 -0.34 9.59
C ILE A 191 6.45 -0.27 10.80
N SER A 192 7.74 -0.54 10.60
CA SER A 192 8.75 -0.54 11.66
C SER A 192 9.01 0.86 12.22
N GLN A 193 9.04 1.86 11.35
CA GLN A 193 9.30 3.27 11.67
C GLN A 193 8.11 4.14 11.25
N PRO A 194 7.02 4.21 12.05
CA PRO A 194 5.77 4.85 11.64
C PRO A 194 5.88 6.35 11.37
N THR A 195 6.93 7.02 11.87
CA THR A 195 7.18 8.44 11.62
C THR A 195 7.81 8.72 10.25
N LEU A 196 8.27 7.68 9.54
CA LEU A 196 8.90 7.82 8.24
C LEU A 196 7.84 8.20 7.17
N TYR A 197 8.13 9.24 6.38
CA TYR A 197 7.30 9.74 5.27
C TYR A 197 5.85 10.07 5.68
N GLN A 198 5.66 10.60 6.89
CA GLN A 198 4.34 11.09 7.31
C GLN A 198 3.91 12.27 6.43
N ARG A 199 2.66 12.20 5.96
CA ARG A 199 2.02 13.18 5.08
C ARG A 199 2.74 13.37 3.74
N GLU A 200 3.36 12.30 3.25
CA GLU A 200 4.12 12.27 2.00
C GLU A 200 3.55 11.26 0.99
N SER A 201 3.75 11.54 -0.29
CA SER A 201 3.53 10.59 -1.38
C SER A 201 4.84 10.21 -2.02
N ILE A 202 5.27 8.98 -1.77
CA ILE A 202 6.57 8.46 -2.21
C ILE A 202 6.42 7.50 -3.37
N GLY A 203 7.30 7.61 -4.37
CA GLY A 203 7.49 6.63 -5.42
C GLY A 203 8.60 5.65 -5.07
N MET A 204 8.56 4.46 -5.67
CA MET A 204 9.68 3.52 -5.59
C MET A 204 9.83 2.75 -6.90
N ALA A 205 11.06 2.57 -7.37
CA ALA A 205 11.36 1.69 -8.50
C ALA A 205 12.82 1.25 -8.47
N ASN A 206 13.14 0.19 -9.22
CA ASN A 206 14.52 -0.22 -9.44
C ASN A 206 15.18 0.77 -10.43
N PRO A 207 16.16 1.58 -9.99
CA PRO A 207 16.78 2.60 -10.85
C PRO A 207 17.58 1.98 -12.01
N ALA A 208 17.99 0.71 -11.91
CA ALA A 208 18.63 0.00 -13.03
C ALA A 208 17.69 -0.21 -14.22
N THR A 209 16.38 -0.04 -14.02
CA THR A 209 15.37 -0.11 -15.09
C THR A 209 15.09 1.26 -15.72
N GLN A 210 15.70 2.34 -15.21
CA GLN A 210 15.52 3.68 -15.74
C GLN A 210 15.95 3.78 -17.21
N GLY A 211 15.22 4.57 -18.00
CA GLY A 211 15.47 4.76 -19.44
C GLY A 211 14.94 3.64 -20.35
N GLN A 212 14.36 2.57 -19.78
CA GLN A 212 13.62 1.59 -20.55
C GLN A 212 12.29 2.18 -21.02
N ASN A 213 11.84 1.81 -22.23
CA ASN A 213 10.57 2.31 -22.77
C ASN A 213 9.36 1.50 -22.31
N ARG A 214 9.58 0.31 -21.72
CA ARG A 214 8.55 -0.64 -21.29
C ARG A 214 8.97 -1.32 -19.98
N PRO A 215 8.02 -1.91 -19.23
CA PRO A 215 8.32 -2.63 -18.01
C PRO A 215 9.37 -3.72 -18.21
N VAL A 216 10.22 -3.89 -17.21
CA VAL A 216 11.25 -4.93 -17.17
C VAL A 216 10.83 -5.97 -16.14
N TYR A 217 10.56 -7.19 -16.61
CA TYR A 217 10.17 -8.33 -15.77
C TYR A 217 11.37 -9.18 -15.42
#